data_AF-A0A4V3WSA9-F1
#
_entry.id   AF-A0A4V3WSA9-F1
#
_cell.length_a   1.000
_cell.length_b   1.000
_cell.length_c   1.000
_cell.angle_alpha   90.00
_cell.angle_beta   90.00
_cell.angle_gamma   90.00
#
_symmetry.space_group_name_H-M   'P 1'
#
loop_
_entity.id
_entity.type
_entity.pdbx_description
1 polymer ?
#
loop_
_entity_poly.entity_id
_entity_poly.type
_entity_poly.pdbx_seq_one_letter_code
_entity_poly.pdbx_strand_id
1 'polypeptide(L)'
;MADDGSELEDATVMAMTGTHDAPSAYAMLAGRPRLGEPYEPSAVVQFRVPASWKQLIQRDAESYGMSLSEYCRFLVESNHFKPRSKANTVKERA
;
A
#
# COMPACT_ATOMS: atom_id res chain seq x y z
N MET A 1 28.48 34.84 -7.77
CA MET A 1 29.36 34.04 -6.90
C MET A 1 28.47 32.99 -6.29
N ALA A 2 28.54 31.76 -6.80
CA ALA A 2 27.72 30.67 -6.29
C ALA A 2 28.25 30.27 -4.90
N ASP A 3 27.30 29.96 -4.05
CA ASP A 3 27.40 29.62 -2.64
C ASP A 3 28.10 28.25 -2.48
N ASP A 4 29.43 28.24 -2.43
CA ASP A 4 30.28 27.02 -2.31
C ASP A 4 30.07 26.28 -0.98
N GLY A 5 29.42 26.92 0.00
CA GLY A 5 29.11 26.33 1.30
C GLY A 5 28.00 25.28 1.24
N SER A 6 26.95 25.51 0.45
CA SER A 6 25.76 24.62 0.45
C SER A 6 26.04 23.27 -0.21
N GLU A 7 26.87 23.23 -1.26
CA GLU A 7 27.21 21.99 -1.95
C GLU A 7 28.10 21.06 -1.09
N LEU A 8 28.98 21.65 -0.28
CA LEU A 8 29.85 20.90 0.64
C LEU A 8 29.07 20.32 1.83
N GLU A 9 28.12 21.08 2.37
CA GLU A 9 27.20 20.62 3.40
C GLU A 9 26.34 19.46 2.89
N ASP A 10 25.74 19.61 1.71
CA ASP A 10 24.92 18.58 1.09
C ASP A 10 25.71 17.30 0.83
N ALA A 11 26.94 17.40 0.31
CA ALA A 11 27.83 16.25 0.10
C ALA A 11 28.16 15.52 1.41
N THR A 12 28.33 16.27 2.50
CA THR A 12 28.64 15.71 3.81
C THR A 12 27.44 14.96 4.38
N VAL A 13 26.23 15.52 4.32
CA VAL A 13 25.00 14.86 4.82
C VAL A 13 24.66 13.61 3.98
N MET A 14 24.85 13.69 2.66
CA MET A 14 24.71 12.55 1.75
C MET A 14 25.69 11.41 2.11
N ALA A 15 26.97 11.72 2.35
CA ALA A 15 27.97 10.74 2.75
C ALA A 15 27.66 10.09 4.12
N MET A 16 27.18 10.88 5.09
CA MET A 16 26.83 10.37 6.43
C MET A 16 25.60 9.44 6.43
N THR A 17 24.67 9.64 5.50
CA THR A 17 23.42 8.85 5.41
C THR A 17 23.46 7.73 4.38
N GLY A 18 24.52 7.67 3.57
CA GLY A 18 24.69 6.69 2.49
C GLY A 18 23.70 6.89 1.34
N THR A 19 23.20 8.12 1.14
CA THR A 19 22.27 8.46 0.06
C THR A 19 22.91 9.47 -0.90
N HIS A 20 22.51 9.45 -2.17
CA HIS A 20 23.04 10.34 -3.22
C HIS A 20 22.11 11.53 -3.52
N ASP A 21 21.17 11.81 -2.62
CA ASP A 21 20.16 12.88 -2.75
C ASP A 21 20.12 13.67 -1.43
N ALA A 22 20.44 14.97 -1.49
CA ALA A 22 20.53 15.82 -0.31
C ALA A 22 19.20 15.90 0.47
N PRO A 23 18.02 16.12 -0.17
CA PRO A 23 16.72 16.06 0.50
C PRO A 23 16.47 14.76 1.29
N SER A 24 16.79 13.60 0.71
CA SER A 24 16.67 12.29 1.35
C SER A 24 17.65 12.13 2.50
N ALA A 25 18.87 12.65 2.34
CA ALA A 25 19.89 12.66 3.38
C ALA A 25 19.41 13.47 4.60
N TYR A 26 18.87 14.67 4.39
CA TYR A 26 18.28 15.47 5.48
C TYR A 26 17.05 14.79 6.11
N ALA A 27 16.20 14.14 5.32
CA ALA A 27 15.05 13.41 5.85
C ALA A 27 15.46 12.24 6.75
N MET A 28 16.52 11.51 6.38
CA MET A 28 17.10 10.43 7.18
C MET A 28 17.77 10.95 8.46
N LEU A 29 18.48 12.08 8.39
CA LEU A 29 19.09 12.74 9.55
C LEU A 29 18.03 13.24 10.55
N ALA A 30 16.89 13.73 10.04
CA ALA A 30 15.77 14.23 10.83
C ALA A 30 14.87 13.11 11.40
N GLY A 31 15.19 11.83 11.15
CA GLY A 31 14.40 10.69 11.62
C GLY A 31 12.98 10.61 11.02
N ARG A 32 12.73 11.31 9.91
CA ARG A 32 11.43 11.29 9.23
C ARG A 32 11.38 10.09 8.28
N PRO A 33 10.35 9.22 8.36
CA PRO A 33 10.24 8.08 7.45
C PRO A 33 10.23 8.53 6.00
N ARG A 34 10.88 7.75 5.13
CA ARG A 34 11.01 8.03 3.69
C ARG A 34 9.63 8.23 3.05
N LEU A 35 9.46 9.35 2.34
CA LEU A 35 8.47 9.50 1.27
C LEU A 35 8.93 8.64 0.07
N GLY A 36 8.83 7.31 0.20
CA GLY A 36 9.39 6.35 -0.78
C GLY A 36 8.37 5.52 -1.54
N GLU A 37 7.17 5.36 -0.99
CA GLU A 37 5.98 4.94 -1.73
C GLU A 37 4.83 5.79 -1.19
N PRO A 38 3.76 6.07 -1.98
CA PRO A 38 2.53 6.54 -1.39
C PRO A 38 2.03 5.41 -0.48
N TYR A 39 2.45 5.42 0.78
CA TYR A 39 1.79 4.67 1.83
C TYR A 39 0.40 5.27 1.91
N GLU A 40 -0.55 4.65 1.22
CA GLU A 40 -1.94 5.03 1.34
C GLU A 40 -2.34 4.72 2.79
N PRO A 41 -2.61 5.74 3.61
CA PRO A 41 -2.91 5.51 5.01
C PRO A 41 -4.18 4.68 5.10
N SER A 42 -4.19 3.71 6.02
CA SER A 42 -5.38 2.91 6.26
C SER A 42 -6.56 3.81 6.67
N ALA A 43 -7.67 3.72 5.94
CA ALA A 43 -8.91 4.41 6.27
C ALA A 43 -9.84 3.51 7.10
N VAL A 44 -10.51 4.10 8.08
CA VAL A 44 -11.58 3.41 8.84
C VAL A 44 -12.84 3.38 7.99
N VAL A 45 -13.35 2.18 7.73
CA VAL A 45 -14.61 1.98 6.99
C VAL A 45 -15.64 1.33 7.91
N GLN A 46 -16.84 1.92 7.98
CA GLN A 46 -17.96 1.37 8.72
C GLN A 46 -19.01 0.82 7.75
N PHE A 47 -19.25 -0.50 7.81
CA PHE A 47 -20.29 -1.16 7.02
C PHE A 47 -21.55 -1.36 7.85
N ARG A 48 -22.70 -1.10 7.24
CA ARG A 48 -23.99 -1.54 7.76
C ARG A 48 -24.48 -2.70 6.92
N VAL A 49 -24.73 -3.83 7.57
CA VAL A 49 -25.21 -5.05 6.94
C VAL A 49 -26.40 -5.60 7.73
N PRO A 50 -27.29 -6.39 7.11
CA PRO A 50 -28.29 -7.16 7.83
C PRO A 50 -27.65 -8.03 8.92
N ALA A 51 -28.33 -8.20 10.06
CA ALA A 51 -27.81 -8.99 11.18
C ALA A 51 -27.52 -10.45 10.79
N SER A 52 -28.34 -11.02 9.90
CA SER A 52 -28.12 -12.36 9.35
C SER A 52 -26.82 -12.49 8.58
N TRP A 53 -26.37 -11.43 7.90
CA TRP A 53 -25.13 -11.46 7.12
C TRP A 53 -23.90 -11.42 8.01
N LYS A 54 -23.95 -10.68 9.12
CA LYS A 54 -22.81 -10.60 10.05
C LYS A 54 -22.36 -11.99 10.51
N GLN A 55 -23.32 -12.84 10.89
CA GLN A 55 -23.02 -14.21 11.34
C GLN A 55 -22.43 -15.06 10.23
N LEU A 56 -22.94 -14.94 9.00
CA LEU A 56 -22.42 -15.67 7.84
C LEU A 56 -20.98 -15.25 7.53
N ILE A 57 -20.72 -13.94 7.41
CA ILE A 57 -19.38 -13.42 7.09
C ILE A 57 -18.38 -13.79 8.18
N GLN A 58 -18.79 -13.79 9.45
CA GLN A 58 -17.92 -14.19 10.55
C GLN A 58 -17.55 -15.68 10.50
N ARG A 59 -18.52 -16.56 10.24
CA ARG A 59 -18.26 -17.99 10.06
C ARG A 59 -17.36 -18.25 8.85
N ASP A 60 -17.59 -17.52 7.76
CA ASP A 60 -16.76 -17.63 6.57
C ASP A 60 -15.32 -17.18 6.88
N ALA A 61 -15.12 -16.04 7.55
CA ALA A 61 -13.80 -15.58 7.97
C ALA A 61 -13.06 -16.63 8.83
N GLU A 62 -13.75 -17.24 9.79
CA GLU A 62 -13.21 -18.32 10.62
C GLU A 62 -12.80 -19.55 9.80
N SER A 63 -13.61 -19.94 8.81
CA SER A 63 -13.29 -21.08 7.92
C SER A 63 -12.05 -20.84 7.05
N TYR A 64 -11.74 -19.58 6.74
CA TYR A 64 -10.53 -19.17 6.02
C TYR A 64 -9.35 -18.87 6.97
N GLY A 65 -9.54 -18.98 8.30
CA GLY A 65 -8.52 -18.68 9.29
C GLY A 65 -8.14 -17.19 9.35
N MET A 66 -9.06 -16.30 8.99
CA MET A 66 -8.84 -14.85 8.90
C MET A 66 -9.65 -14.09 9.94
N SER A 67 -9.19 -12.90 10.35
CA SER A 67 -10.06 -11.97 11.05
C SER A 67 -11.17 -11.46 10.13
N LEU A 68 -12.28 -10.99 10.69
CA LEU A 68 -13.37 -10.40 9.91
C LEU A 68 -12.89 -9.26 9.00
N SER A 69 -11.96 -8.42 9.49
CA SER A 69 -11.42 -7.30 8.73
C SER A 69 -10.56 -7.74 7.55
N GLU A 70 -9.74 -8.77 7.74
CA GLU A 70 -8.90 -9.34 6.68
C GLU A 70 -9.76 -10.06 5.64
N TYR A 71 -10.77 -10.80 6.08
CA TYR A 71 -11.70 -11.48 5.19
C TYR A 71 -12.46 -10.47 4.31
N CYS A 72 -12.94 -9.35 4.89
CA CYS A 72 -13.55 -8.28 4.10
C CYS A 72 -12.58 -7.65 3.09
N ARG A 73 -11.32 -7.40 3.46
CA ARG A 73 -10.30 -6.91 2.51
C ARG A 73 -10.06 -7.91 1.39
N PHE A 74 -9.91 -9.19 1.73
CA PHE A 74 -9.74 -10.28 0.76
C PHE A 74 -10.91 -10.37 -0.24
N LEU A 75 -12.16 -10.20 0.22
CA LEU A 75 -13.32 -10.18 -0.67
C LEU A 75 -13.26 -9.00 -1.66
N VAL A 76 -12.95 -7.80 -1.19
CA VAL A 76 -12.77 -6.62 -2.05
C VAL A 76 -11.62 -6.85 -3.03
N GLU A 77 -10.49 -7.37 -2.55
CA GLU A 77 -9.33 -7.63 -3.40
C GLU A 77 -9.59 -8.67 -4.47
N SER A 78 -10.22 -9.77 -4.09
CA SER A 78 -10.55 -10.84 -5.02
C SER A 78 -11.55 -10.42 -6.09
N ASN A 79 -12.42 -9.45 -5.81
CA ASN A 79 -13.39 -8.95 -6.78
C ASN A 79 -12.84 -7.88 -7.73
N HIS A 80 -11.94 -7.02 -7.23
CA HIS A 80 -11.44 -5.86 -7.98
C HIS A 80 -10.03 -6.02 -8.55
N PHE A 81 -9.19 -6.83 -7.91
CA PHE A 81 -7.76 -6.94 -8.23
C PHE A 81 -7.34 -8.35 -8.68
N LYS A 82 -8.27 -9.31 -8.77
CA LYS A 82 -7.98 -10.52 -9.55
C LYS A 82 -7.74 -10.13 -11.01
N PRO A 83 -6.64 -10.58 -11.66
CA PRO A 83 -6.51 -10.44 -13.09
C PRO A 83 -7.70 -11.19 -13.72
N ARG A 84 -8.57 -10.47 -14.43
CA ARG A 84 -9.58 -11.11 -15.28
C ARG A 84 -8.83 -11.98 -16.27
N SER A 85 -8.71 -13.27 -15.98
CA SER A 85 -8.24 -14.25 -16.94
C SER A 85 -9.11 -14.11 -18.18
N LYS A 86 -8.50 -13.74 -19.32
CA LYS A 86 -9.16 -13.71 -20.62
C LYS A 86 -9.43 -15.15 -21.06
N ALA A 87 -10.42 -15.79 -20.45
CA ALA A 87 -10.91 -17.08 -20.88
C ALA A 87 -12.38 -16.94 -21.28
N ASN A 88 -12.58 -16.55 -22.54
CA ASN A 88 -13.50 -17.18 -23.50
C ASN A 88 -13.80 -16.23 -24.67
N THR A 89 -12.88 -16.19 -25.64
CA THR A 89 -13.23 -15.94 -27.03
C THR A 89 -13.21 -17.28 -27.75
N VAL A 90 -14.15 -18.16 -27.44
CA VAL A 90 -14.51 -19.21 -28.40
C VAL A 90 -15.52 -18.56 -29.33
N LYS A 91 -15.03 -18.18 -30.52
CA LYS A 91 -15.89 -17.79 -31.63
C LYS A 91 -16.79 -18.99 -31.95
N GLU A 92 -18.07 -18.91 -31.62
CA GLU A 92 -19.08 -19.59 -32.41
C GLU A 92 -19.02 -18.99 -33.82
N ARG A 93 -18.50 -19.77 -34.76
CA ARG A 93 -18.81 -19.60 -36.18
C ARG A 93 -19.60 -20.83 -36.59
N ALA A 94 -20.91 -20.62 -36.73
CA ALA A 94 -21.77 -21.39 -37.61
C ALA A 94 -21.31 -21.26 -39.07
#